data_AF-A0A3C1FFT7-F1
#
_entry.id   AF-A0A3C1FFT7-F1
#
_cell.length_a   1.000
_cell.length_b   1.000
_cell.length_c   1.000
_cell.angle_alpha   90.00
_cell.angle_beta   90.00
_cell.angle_gamma   90.00
#
_symmetry.space_group_name_H-M   'P 1'
#
loop_
_entity.id
_entity.type
_entity.pdbx_description
1 polymer ?
#
loop_
_entity_poly.entity_id
_entity_poly.type
_entity_poly.pdbx_seq_one_letter_code
_entity_poly.pdbx_strand_id
1 'polypeptide(L)'
;MGHRYAGAHRSRERLPQLADREHRTGSNSLITVERGSKMLVSQRYATQLLEAYRTRRPIAPISEREPNLTLDDAYAIQLAQVDAWKADGAVIKGYKVGLTSAAMQRQLGVDQPDFGHLTAQMFHPANAPIDTSAFLQPKVEPEIAFVLGRDLSGPGVNVAEAIAAVDFVLPSLELIDSRIENWRIGLIDTVADNASSGG
;
A
#
# COMPACT_ATOMS: atom_id res chain seq x y z
N MET A 1 29.48 27.14 -55.06
CA MET A 1 28.36 27.95 -54.54
C MET A 1 28.50 27.94 -53.01
N GLY A 2 29.08 28.93 -52.32
CA GLY A 2 28.74 30.37 -52.29
C GLY A 2 27.41 30.50 -51.52
N HIS A 3 27.29 31.02 -50.29
CA HIS A 3 27.91 32.20 -49.68
C HIS A 3 28.06 32.11 -48.14
N ARG A 4 29.09 32.77 -47.62
CA ARG A 4 29.26 33.24 -46.23
C ARG A 4 28.55 34.57 -46.05
N TYR A 5 28.14 34.94 -44.82
CA TYR A 5 28.41 36.27 -44.26
C TYR A 5 28.51 36.22 -42.73
N ALA A 6 29.50 36.97 -42.22
CA ALA A 6 29.89 37.09 -40.83
C ALA A 6 29.35 38.39 -40.21
N GLY A 7 29.31 38.48 -38.88
CA GLY A 7 29.08 39.73 -38.16
C GLY A 7 29.45 39.61 -36.70
N ALA A 8 30.67 40.05 -36.35
CA ALA A 8 31.13 40.22 -34.97
C ALA A 8 30.91 41.68 -34.54
N HIS A 9 30.39 41.89 -33.32
CA HIS A 9 30.58 43.15 -32.61
C HIS A 9 30.90 42.88 -31.14
N ARG A 10 32.10 43.32 -30.73
CA ARG A 10 32.51 43.46 -29.34
C ARG A 10 31.98 44.80 -28.81
N SER A 11 31.37 44.79 -27.64
CA SER A 11 31.27 45.96 -26.76
C SER A 11 31.75 45.54 -25.36
N ARG A 12 32.74 46.28 -24.85
CA ARG A 12 33.23 46.21 -23.47
C ARG A 12 32.37 47.15 -22.64
N GLU A 13 31.74 46.66 -21.58
CA GLU A 13 31.32 47.47 -20.43
C GLU A 13 31.77 46.83 -19.12
N ARG A 14 32.14 47.67 -18.17
CA ARG A 14 32.79 47.31 -16.89
C ARG A 14 31.79 46.78 -15.86
N LEU A 15 32.33 45.92 -14.99
CA LEU A 15 31.75 45.28 -13.79
C LEU A 15 30.98 46.22 -12.84
N PRO A 16 30.10 45.63 -12.01
CA PRO A 16 30.21 45.82 -10.58
C PRO A 16 30.28 44.50 -9.78
N GLN A 17 30.58 44.67 -8.50
CA GLN A 17 31.10 43.72 -7.51
C GLN A 17 30.08 42.67 -7.00
N LEU A 18 30.67 41.63 -6.39
CA LEU A 18 30.13 40.69 -5.38
C LEU A 18 28.81 41.09 -4.68
N ALA A 19 27.81 40.21 -4.75
CA ALA A 19 27.06 39.67 -3.61
C ALA A 19 25.94 38.73 -4.10
N ASP A 20 25.95 37.49 -3.59
CA ASP A 20 24.88 36.92 -2.75
C ASP A 20 24.67 35.41 -2.95
N ARG A 21 25.08 34.71 -1.88
CA ARG A 21 24.32 33.70 -1.13
C ARG A 21 23.90 32.43 -1.84
N GLU A 22 24.70 31.40 -1.55
CA GLU A 22 24.22 30.16 -0.90
C GLU A 22 22.73 30.18 -0.54
N HIS A 23 21.92 29.31 -1.15
CA HIS A 23 20.68 28.75 -0.58
C HIS A 23 20.14 27.67 -1.54
N ARG A 24 20.77 26.49 -1.56
CA ARG A 24 20.19 25.31 -2.24
C ARG A 24 20.56 23.95 -1.65
N THR A 25 21.21 23.91 -0.48
CA THR A 25 21.72 22.67 0.12
C THR A 25 20.86 22.12 1.26
N GLY A 26 19.89 22.87 1.81
CA GLY A 26 19.10 22.44 2.97
C GLY A 26 17.85 21.59 2.66
N SER A 27 17.28 21.68 1.46
CA SER A 27 16.00 21.01 1.15
C SER A 27 16.17 19.52 0.85
N ASN A 28 17.28 19.12 0.21
CA ASN A 28 17.49 17.73 -0.20
C ASN A 28 17.87 16.81 0.98
N SER A 29 18.54 17.35 2.00
CA SER A 29 18.94 16.60 3.20
C SER A 29 17.74 16.31 4.10
N LEU A 30 16.86 17.29 4.33
CA LEU A 30 15.63 17.11 5.12
C LEU A 30 14.69 16.07 4.48
N ILE A 31 14.50 16.14 3.16
CA ILE A 31 13.70 15.15 2.40
C ILE A 31 14.28 13.73 2.51
N THR A 32 15.61 13.60 2.51
CA THR A 32 16.28 12.30 2.65
C THR A 32 16.13 11.74 4.06
N VAL A 33 16.24 12.59 5.09
CA VAL A 33 16.05 12.20 6.49
C VAL A 33 14.60 11.81 6.77
N GLU A 34 13.61 12.56 6.27
CA GLU A 34 12.19 12.20 6.41
C GLU A 34 11.85 10.88 5.73
N ARG A 35 12.35 10.64 4.50
CA ARG A 35 12.17 9.35 3.82
C ARG A 35 12.83 8.21 4.59
N GLY A 36 14.05 8.42 5.10
CA GLY A 36 14.76 7.44 5.92
C GLY A 36 13.97 7.09 7.19
N SER A 37 13.45 8.09 7.89
CA SER A 37 12.63 7.89 9.08
C SER A 37 11.33 7.15 8.79
N LYS A 38 10.61 7.51 7.71
CA LYS A 38 9.38 6.80 7.29
C LYS A 38 9.65 5.34 6.95
N MET A 39 10.72 5.06 6.21
CA MET A 39 11.13 3.68 5.88
C MET A 39 11.42 2.84 7.12
N LEU A 40 12.10 3.42 8.13
CA LEU A 40 12.36 2.75 9.40
C LEU A 40 11.06 2.46 10.17
N VAL A 41 10.11 3.40 10.17
CA VAL A 41 8.79 3.19 10.79
C VAL A 41 8.02 2.07 10.08
N SER A 42 7.97 2.09 8.74
CA SER A 42 7.28 1.06 7.97
C SER A 42 7.85 -0.33 8.23
N GLN A 43 9.18 -0.48 8.19
CA GLN A 43 9.84 -1.75 8.45
C GLN A 43 9.60 -2.23 9.89
N ARG A 44 9.62 -1.33 10.87
CA ARG A 44 9.40 -1.68 12.28
C ARG A 44 8.00 -2.24 12.52
N TYR A 45 6.96 -1.65 11.93
CA TYR A 45 5.59 -2.17 12.08
C TYR A 45 5.32 -3.40 11.24
N ALA A 46 5.87 -3.48 10.03
CA ALA A 46 5.83 -4.70 9.22
C ALA A 46 6.40 -5.89 9.99
N THR A 47 7.59 -5.74 10.61
CA THR A 47 8.19 -6.80 11.43
C THR A 47 7.31 -7.20 12.62
N GLN A 48 6.68 -6.23 13.30
CA GLN A 48 5.77 -6.52 14.41
C GLN A 48 4.51 -7.27 13.95
N LEU A 49 3.92 -6.89 12.82
CA LEU A 49 2.75 -7.58 12.26
C LEU A 49 3.12 -8.99 11.79
N LEU A 50 4.26 -9.18 11.12
CA LEU A 50 4.77 -10.51 10.75
C LEU A 50 4.98 -11.40 11.99
N GLU A 51 5.51 -10.84 13.07
CA GLU A 51 5.65 -11.57 14.33
C GLU A 51 4.29 -11.91 14.96
N ALA A 52 3.30 -11.02 14.83
CA ALA A 52 1.93 -11.28 15.28
C ALA A 52 1.29 -12.44 14.50
N TYR A 53 1.46 -12.48 13.18
CA TYR A 53 1.08 -13.63 12.34
C TYR A 53 1.72 -14.93 12.84
N ARG A 54 3.04 -14.91 13.11
CA ARG A 54 3.81 -16.10 13.49
C ARG A 54 3.47 -16.62 14.89
N THR A 55 3.39 -15.72 15.87
CA THR A 55 3.25 -16.05 17.29
C THR A 55 1.81 -16.12 17.77
N ARG A 56 0.89 -15.67 16.94
CA ARG A 56 -0.52 -15.52 17.24
C ARG A 56 -0.80 -14.57 18.40
N ARG A 57 -0.03 -13.49 18.50
CA ARG A 57 -0.15 -12.46 19.54
C ARG A 57 -0.39 -11.10 18.90
N PRO A 58 -1.55 -10.45 19.16
CA PRO A 58 -1.83 -9.16 18.55
C PRO A 58 -0.91 -8.08 19.12
N ILE A 59 -0.77 -6.99 18.37
CA ILE A 59 -0.13 -5.76 18.81
C ILE A 59 -1.18 -4.70 19.15
N ALA A 60 -0.81 -3.72 19.97
CA ALA A 60 -1.62 -2.52 20.19
C ALA A 60 -1.79 -1.73 18.88
N PRO A 61 -2.89 -0.96 18.71
CA PRO A 61 -3.17 -0.22 17.49
C PRO A 61 -1.99 0.66 17.07
N ILE A 62 -1.65 0.61 15.80
CA ILE A 62 -0.54 1.37 15.22
C ILE A 62 -0.91 2.84 15.20
N SER A 63 -2.16 3.17 14.86
CA SER A 63 -2.69 4.53 14.81
C SER A 63 -2.63 5.26 16.17
N GLU A 64 -2.80 4.54 17.27
CA GLU A 64 -2.68 5.11 18.63
C GLU A 64 -1.22 5.39 19.02
N ARG A 65 -0.30 4.55 18.55
CA ARG A 65 1.14 4.67 18.82
C ARG A 65 1.81 5.71 17.92
N GLU A 66 1.28 5.90 16.72
CA GLU A 66 1.79 6.81 15.70
C GLU A 66 0.65 7.62 15.08
N PRO A 67 0.13 8.63 15.80
CA PRO A 67 -1.06 9.38 15.39
C PRO A 67 -0.87 10.21 14.12
N ASN A 68 0.37 10.35 13.63
CA ASN A 68 0.71 11.12 12.44
C ASN A 68 0.90 10.26 11.19
N LEU A 69 0.68 8.94 11.25
CA LEU A 69 0.77 8.09 10.05
C LEU A 69 -0.32 8.46 9.06
N THR A 70 0.10 8.58 7.80
CA THR A 70 -0.79 8.76 6.67
C THR A 70 -1.21 7.41 6.08
N LEU A 71 -2.23 7.42 5.22
CA LEU A 71 -2.64 6.23 4.47
C LEU A 71 -1.49 5.66 3.62
N ASP A 72 -0.67 6.51 3.02
CA ASP A 72 0.52 6.09 2.27
C ASP A 72 1.52 5.35 3.15
N ASP A 73 1.70 5.78 4.41
CA ASP A 73 2.58 5.10 5.35
C ASP A 73 2.03 3.72 5.74
N ALA A 74 0.70 3.59 5.86
CA ALA A 74 0.02 2.32 6.09
C ALA A 74 0.22 1.35 4.92
N TYR A 75 0.07 1.82 3.68
CA TYR A 75 0.39 1.01 2.50
C TYR A 75 1.88 0.64 2.42
N ALA A 76 2.80 1.52 2.85
CA ALA A 76 4.21 1.17 2.94
C ALA A 76 4.48 0.06 3.97
N ILE A 77 3.77 0.05 5.11
CA ILE A 77 3.82 -1.06 6.09
C ILE A 77 3.27 -2.35 5.47
N GLN A 78 2.16 -2.28 4.73
CA GLN A 78 1.57 -3.42 4.04
C GLN A 78 2.55 -4.02 3.02
N LEU A 79 3.13 -3.18 2.16
CA LEU A 79 4.05 -3.62 1.11
C LEU A 79 5.33 -4.24 1.69
N ALA A 80 5.84 -3.71 2.81
CA ALA A 80 6.99 -4.32 3.49
C ALA A 80 6.70 -5.74 4.02
N GLN A 81 5.47 -6.05 4.41
CA GLN A 81 5.07 -7.43 4.76
C GLN A 81 4.97 -8.31 3.51
N VAL A 82 4.38 -7.78 2.43
CA VAL A 82 4.28 -8.49 1.15
C VAL A 82 5.66 -8.83 0.58
N ASP A 83 6.60 -7.89 0.65
CA ASP A 83 7.98 -8.11 0.21
C ASP A 83 8.68 -9.18 1.06
N ALA A 84 8.46 -9.20 2.38
CA ALA A 84 8.98 -10.26 3.25
C ALA A 84 8.38 -11.63 2.89
N TRP A 85 7.07 -11.73 2.69
CA TRP A 85 6.43 -12.99 2.28
C TRP A 85 6.96 -13.47 0.92
N LYS A 86 7.14 -12.57 -0.05
CA LYS A 86 7.69 -12.90 -1.37
C LYS A 86 9.15 -13.34 -1.28
N ALA A 87 9.95 -12.72 -0.41
CA ALA A 87 11.32 -13.16 -0.15
C ALA A 87 11.37 -14.58 0.44
N ASP A 88 10.35 -14.96 1.22
CA ASP A 88 10.15 -16.31 1.75
C ASP A 88 9.45 -17.27 0.76
N GLY A 89 9.22 -16.83 -0.48
CA GLY A 89 8.67 -17.65 -1.57
C GLY A 89 7.14 -17.66 -1.69
N ALA A 90 6.43 -16.79 -0.97
CA ALA A 90 4.99 -16.64 -1.13
C ALA A 90 4.63 -16.10 -2.52
N VAL A 91 3.49 -16.57 -3.05
CA VAL A 91 2.96 -16.13 -4.34
C VAL A 91 1.69 -15.34 -4.10
N ILE A 92 1.64 -14.10 -4.59
CA ILE A 92 0.39 -13.31 -4.60
C ILE A 92 -0.52 -13.86 -5.70
N LYS A 93 -1.76 -14.21 -5.34
CA LYS A 93 -2.76 -14.81 -6.22
C LYS A 93 -3.96 -13.91 -6.49
N GLY A 94 -4.08 -12.80 -5.77
CA GLY A 94 -5.13 -11.84 -5.99
C GLY A 94 -5.10 -10.71 -4.97
N TYR A 95 -6.20 -9.97 -4.96
CA TYR A 95 -6.42 -8.84 -4.08
C TYR A 95 -7.84 -8.91 -3.55
N LYS A 96 -8.03 -8.45 -2.31
CA LYS A 96 -9.36 -8.10 -1.79
C LYS A 96 -9.50 -6.58 -1.82
N VAL A 97 -10.74 -6.11 -1.93
CA VAL A 97 -11.07 -4.68 -1.89
C VAL A 97 -12.11 -4.48 -0.80
N GLY A 98 -11.77 -3.70 0.22
CA GLY A 98 -12.70 -3.31 1.28
C GLY A 98 -13.12 -1.86 1.12
N LEU A 99 -13.95 -1.38 2.06
CA LEU A 99 -14.44 0.00 2.08
C LEU A 99 -15.06 0.46 0.74
N THR A 100 -15.79 -0.41 0.07
CA THR A 100 -16.42 -0.17 -1.25
C THR A 100 -17.68 0.71 -1.18
N SER A 101 -18.16 1.02 0.03
CA SER A 101 -19.30 1.92 0.24
C SER A 101 -18.88 3.38 0.30
N ALA A 102 -19.38 4.19 -0.63
CA ALA A 102 -19.15 5.64 -0.63
C ALA A 102 -19.65 6.33 0.66
N ALA A 103 -20.67 5.77 1.32
CA ALA A 103 -21.13 6.28 2.61
C ALA A 103 -20.10 6.01 3.72
N MET A 104 -19.52 4.81 3.73
CA MET A 104 -18.48 4.44 4.69
C MET A 104 -17.18 5.23 4.46
N GLN A 105 -16.78 5.40 3.20
CA GLN A 105 -15.63 6.23 2.81
C GLN A 105 -15.76 7.65 3.35
N ARG A 106 -16.91 8.32 3.12
CA ARG A 106 -17.19 9.65 3.67
C ARG A 106 -17.16 9.69 5.20
N GLN A 107 -17.71 8.67 5.86
CA GLN A 107 -17.70 8.57 7.32
C GLN A 107 -16.27 8.47 7.88
N LEU A 108 -15.37 7.79 7.16
CA LEU A 108 -13.97 7.61 7.54
C LEU A 108 -13.05 8.72 7.00
N GLY A 109 -13.59 9.69 6.25
CA GLY A 109 -12.81 10.80 5.70
C GLY A 109 -11.86 10.39 4.56
N VAL A 110 -12.18 9.32 3.83
CA VAL A 110 -11.44 8.88 2.65
C VAL A 110 -12.30 8.94 1.39
N ASP A 111 -11.65 8.98 0.24
CA ASP A 111 -12.25 9.07 -1.09
C ASP A 111 -11.93 7.86 -1.98
N GLN A 112 -11.31 6.83 -1.41
CA GLN A 112 -10.95 5.60 -2.09
C GLN A 112 -11.21 4.35 -1.23
N PRO A 113 -11.48 3.18 -1.87
CA PRO A 113 -11.45 1.89 -1.20
C PRO A 113 -10.07 1.57 -0.59
N ASP A 114 -10.01 0.57 0.28
CA ASP A 114 -8.76 -0.07 0.65
C ASP A 114 -8.55 -1.38 -0.14
N PHE A 115 -7.33 -1.91 -0.10
CA PHE A 115 -7.04 -3.22 -0.65
C PHE A 115 -6.03 -3.99 0.18
N GLY A 116 -6.10 -5.32 0.08
CA GLY A 116 -5.16 -6.26 0.68
C GLY A 116 -4.66 -7.26 -0.35
N HIS A 117 -3.49 -7.83 -0.10
CA HIS A 117 -2.85 -8.83 -0.96
C HIS A 117 -3.21 -10.24 -0.48
N LEU A 118 -3.67 -11.09 -1.39
CA LEU A 118 -4.00 -12.48 -1.10
C LEU A 118 -2.86 -13.39 -1.53
N THR A 119 -2.20 -14.06 -0.57
CA THR A 119 -1.18 -15.06 -0.86
C THR A 119 -1.83 -16.40 -1.24
N ALA A 120 -1.13 -17.29 -1.92
CA ALA A 120 -1.65 -18.61 -2.28
C ALA A 120 -2.11 -19.43 -1.06
N GLN A 121 -1.50 -19.21 0.10
CA GLN A 121 -1.80 -19.89 1.37
C GLN A 121 -3.13 -19.42 1.98
N MET A 122 -3.65 -18.27 1.58
CA MET A 122 -4.94 -17.74 1.99
C MET A 122 -6.11 -18.38 1.21
N PHE A 123 -5.86 -19.24 0.23
CA PHE A 123 -6.94 -19.88 -0.52
C PHE A 123 -7.24 -21.27 0.06
N HIS A 124 -8.46 -21.43 0.57
CA HIS A 124 -8.95 -22.69 1.12
C HIS A 124 -9.92 -23.39 0.15
N PRO A 125 -9.83 -24.73 -0.01
CA PRO A 125 -10.81 -25.47 -0.79
C PRO A 125 -12.21 -25.37 -0.19
N ALA A 126 -13.23 -25.25 -1.05
CA ALA A 126 -14.61 -25.33 -0.61
C ALA A 126 -14.88 -26.65 0.13
N ASN A 127 -15.65 -26.59 1.22
CA ASN A 127 -16.03 -27.73 2.07
C ASN A 127 -14.87 -28.44 2.79
N ALA A 128 -13.66 -27.86 2.81
CA ALA A 128 -12.59 -28.32 3.68
C ALA A 128 -12.72 -27.67 5.07
N PRO A 129 -12.57 -28.42 6.18
CA PRO A 129 -12.43 -27.82 7.50
C PRO A 129 -11.22 -26.88 7.54
N ILE A 130 -11.38 -25.76 8.23
CA ILE A 130 -10.31 -24.77 8.42
C ILE A 130 -9.91 -24.81 9.89
N ASP A 131 -8.62 -24.98 10.16
CA ASP A 131 -8.07 -24.97 11.52
C ASP A 131 -8.05 -23.53 12.05
N THR A 132 -9.02 -23.20 12.91
CA THR A 132 -9.13 -21.87 13.51
C THR A 132 -7.95 -21.52 14.41
N SER A 133 -7.17 -22.50 14.88
CA SER A 133 -5.96 -22.24 15.67
C SER A 133 -4.83 -21.62 14.85
N ALA A 134 -4.93 -21.67 13.51
CA ALA A 134 -4.02 -20.98 12.61
C ALA A 134 -4.20 -19.45 12.60
N PHE A 135 -5.34 -18.94 13.10
CA PHE A 135 -5.75 -17.53 13.06
C PHE A 135 -5.70 -16.88 14.45
N LEU A 136 -5.80 -15.55 14.49
CA LEU A 136 -5.81 -14.75 15.73
C LEU A 136 -7.22 -14.55 16.29
N GLN A 137 -8.04 -13.87 15.51
CA GLN A 137 -9.34 -13.34 15.89
C GLN A 137 -10.29 -13.42 14.68
N PRO A 138 -10.41 -14.59 14.02
CA PRO A 138 -11.02 -14.70 12.70
C PRO A 138 -12.52 -14.35 12.74
N LYS A 139 -12.99 -13.67 11.69
CA LYS A 139 -14.40 -13.49 11.34
C LYS A 139 -14.60 -13.90 9.88
N VAL A 140 -15.86 -14.08 9.47
CA VAL A 140 -16.22 -14.53 8.12
C VAL A 140 -17.13 -13.51 7.46
N GLU A 141 -16.82 -13.14 6.22
CA GLU A 141 -17.62 -12.22 5.41
C GLU A 141 -17.98 -12.87 4.06
N PRO A 142 -19.27 -12.83 3.63
CA PRO A 142 -19.66 -13.34 2.33
C PRO A 142 -19.35 -12.33 1.22
N GLU A 143 -18.70 -12.79 0.15
CA GLU A 143 -18.17 -11.94 -0.92
C GLU A 143 -18.44 -12.53 -2.32
N ILE A 144 -18.17 -11.72 -3.35
CA ILE A 144 -18.13 -12.16 -4.76
C ILE A 144 -16.69 -12.05 -5.25
N ALA A 145 -16.11 -13.18 -5.64
CA ALA A 145 -14.79 -13.23 -6.25
C ALA A 145 -14.88 -13.09 -7.77
N PHE A 146 -14.03 -12.23 -8.35
CA PHE A 146 -13.86 -12.06 -9.78
C PHE A 146 -12.55 -12.72 -10.22
N VAL A 147 -12.63 -13.71 -11.11
CA VAL A 147 -11.45 -14.32 -11.71
C VAL A 147 -11.17 -13.64 -13.03
N LEU A 148 -9.99 -13.04 -13.17
CA LEU A 148 -9.57 -12.35 -14.38
C LEU A 148 -8.99 -13.35 -15.39
N GLY A 149 -9.47 -13.30 -16.63
CA GLY A 149 -8.93 -14.06 -17.77
C GLY A 149 -7.84 -13.33 -18.54
N ARG A 150 -7.66 -12.04 -18.25
CA ARG A 150 -6.60 -11.19 -18.81
C ARG A 150 -6.25 -10.06 -17.84
N ASP A 151 -5.06 -9.53 -17.99
CA ASP A 151 -4.57 -8.46 -17.12
C ASP A 151 -5.34 -7.15 -17.31
N LEU A 152 -5.47 -6.40 -16.21
CA LEU A 152 -5.89 -5.00 -16.20
C LEU A 152 -4.68 -4.14 -15.85
N SER A 153 -4.49 -3.03 -16.55
CA SER A 153 -3.37 -2.12 -16.34
C SER A 153 -3.84 -0.68 -16.37
N GLY A 154 -3.60 0.04 -15.27
CA GLY A 154 -3.97 1.44 -15.13
C GLY A 154 -2.88 2.42 -15.61
N PRO A 155 -3.11 3.74 -15.42
CA PRO A 155 -4.36 4.33 -14.93
C PRO A 155 -5.48 4.34 -16.00
N GLY A 156 -6.73 4.53 -15.58
CA GLY A 156 -7.85 4.77 -16.49
C GLY A 156 -8.68 3.54 -16.91
N VAL A 157 -8.49 2.39 -16.26
CA VAL A 157 -9.35 1.22 -16.46
C VAL A 157 -10.80 1.61 -16.13
N ASN A 158 -11.70 1.44 -17.09
CA ASN A 158 -13.12 1.70 -16.92
C ASN A 158 -13.93 0.41 -16.65
N VAL A 159 -15.21 0.58 -16.31
CA VAL A 159 -16.10 -0.55 -15.96
C VAL A 159 -16.25 -1.55 -17.11
N ALA A 160 -16.33 -1.10 -18.36
CA ALA A 160 -16.48 -2.00 -19.51
C ALA A 160 -15.22 -2.84 -19.74
N GLU A 161 -14.04 -2.24 -19.57
CA GLU A 161 -12.75 -2.95 -19.64
C GLU A 161 -12.62 -3.99 -18.53
N ALA A 162 -13.00 -3.61 -17.29
CA ALA A 162 -13.01 -4.51 -16.15
C ALA A 162 -13.95 -5.70 -16.38
N ILE A 163 -15.20 -5.47 -16.80
CA ILE A 163 -16.17 -6.53 -17.13
C ILE A 163 -15.59 -7.46 -18.20
N ALA A 164 -15.02 -6.90 -19.26
CA ALA A 164 -14.48 -7.70 -20.35
C ALA A 164 -13.18 -8.45 -19.99
N ALA A 165 -12.56 -8.15 -18.83
CA ALA A 165 -11.41 -8.89 -18.33
C ALA A 165 -11.79 -10.04 -17.38
N VAL A 166 -13.01 -10.08 -16.86
CA VAL A 166 -13.51 -11.16 -16.02
C VAL A 166 -13.78 -12.40 -16.88
N ASP A 167 -13.16 -13.52 -16.50
CA ASP A 167 -13.44 -14.83 -17.11
C ASP A 167 -14.69 -15.45 -16.47
N PHE A 168 -14.75 -15.46 -15.13
CA PHE A 168 -15.92 -15.90 -14.38
C PHE A 168 -15.97 -15.30 -12.97
N VAL A 169 -17.13 -15.48 -12.33
CA VAL A 169 -17.39 -15.06 -10.95
C VAL A 169 -17.68 -16.27 -10.08
N LEU A 170 -17.29 -16.19 -8.80
CA LEU A 170 -17.55 -17.23 -7.80
C LEU A 170 -18.14 -16.61 -6.53
N PRO A 171 -19.04 -17.32 -5.82
CA PRO A 171 -19.29 -17.01 -4.43
C PRO A 171 -18.01 -17.29 -3.63
N SER A 172 -17.67 -16.42 -2.68
CA SER A 172 -16.53 -16.60 -1.79
C SER A 172 -16.90 -16.25 -0.35
N LEU A 173 -16.15 -16.81 0.58
CA LEU A 173 -16.13 -16.37 1.97
C LEU A 173 -14.73 -15.83 2.24
N GLU A 174 -14.62 -14.61 2.75
CA GLU A 174 -13.35 -14.08 3.25
C GLU A 174 -13.23 -14.39 4.75
N LEU A 175 -12.11 -14.98 5.14
CA LEU A 175 -11.68 -15.05 6.54
C LEU A 175 -10.85 -13.80 6.84
N ILE A 176 -11.50 -12.81 7.43
CA ILE A 176 -10.79 -11.66 7.96
C ILE A 176 -10.21 -12.00 9.33
N ASP A 177 -8.97 -11.59 9.57
CA ASP A 177 -8.23 -11.86 10.80
C ASP A 177 -7.37 -10.63 11.12
N SER A 178 -7.43 -10.14 12.37
CA SER A 178 -6.74 -8.92 12.76
C SER A 178 -5.54 -9.21 13.65
N ARG A 179 -4.38 -8.65 13.30
CA ARG A 179 -3.17 -8.61 14.14
C ARG A 179 -3.19 -7.48 15.15
N ILE A 180 -4.26 -6.69 15.19
CA ILE A 180 -4.47 -5.61 16.13
C ILE A 180 -5.41 -6.08 17.25
N GLU A 181 -5.05 -5.75 18.49
CA GLU A 181 -5.79 -6.22 19.67
C GLU A 181 -7.28 -5.87 19.62
N ASN A 182 -8.12 -6.86 19.92
CA ASN A 182 -9.55 -6.68 20.12
C ASN A 182 -10.29 -5.99 18.97
N TRP A 183 -9.77 -6.10 17.73
CA TRP A 183 -10.31 -5.38 16.58
C TRP A 183 -10.40 -3.85 16.78
N ARG A 184 -9.53 -3.27 17.62
CA ARG A 184 -9.42 -1.82 17.83
C ARG A 184 -8.70 -1.17 16.65
N ILE A 185 -9.34 -1.18 15.49
CA ILE A 185 -8.77 -0.76 14.22
C ILE A 185 -9.44 0.51 13.70
N GLY A 186 -8.62 1.46 13.24
CA GLY A 186 -9.01 2.45 12.24
C GLY A 186 -8.46 2.08 10.86
N LEU A 187 -8.69 2.94 9.86
CA LEU A 187 -8.23 2.70 8.49
C LEU A 187 -6.72 2.44 8.40
N ILE A 188 -5.91 3.21 9.12
CA ILE A 188 -4.44 3.05 9.14
C ILE A 188 -4.06 1.66 9.63
N ASP A 189 -4.71 1.19 10.71
CA ASP A 189 -4.46 -0.13 11.28
C ASP A 189 -4.88 -1.23 10.31
N THR A 190 -6.08 -1.13 9.72
CA THR A 190 -6.61 -2.08 8.74
C THR A 190 -5.69 -2.19 7.53
N VAL A 191 -5.33 -1.08 6.90
CA VAL A 191 -4.48 -1.07 5.69
C VAL A 191 -3.09 -1.59 6.00
N ALA A 192 -2.47 -1.11 7.08
CA ALA A 192 -1.16 -1.59 7.52
C ALA A 192 -1.19 -3.09 7.78
N ASP A 193 -2.27 -3.61 8.36
CA ASP A 193 -2.49 -5.03 8.63
C ASP A 193 -3.01 -5.82 7.41
N ASN A 194 -2.59 -5.46 6.20
CA ASN A 194 -3.00 -6.10 4.94
C ASN A 194 -4.53 -6.22 4.78
N ALA A 195 -5.24 -5.13 5.12
CA ALA A 195 -6.71 -5.06 5.17
C ALA A 195 -7.36 -6.13 6.07
N SER A 196 -6.64 -6.59 7.09
CA SER A 196 -7.05 -7.71 7.95
C SER A 196 -7.33 -9.01 7.17
N SER A 197 -6.66 -9.24 6.03
CA SER A 197 -6.78 -10.51 5.32
C SER A 197 -6.17 -11.67 6.12
N GLY A 198 -6.91 -12.77 6.20
CA GLY A 198 -6.51 -14.01 6.88
C GLY A 198 -6.61 -15.25 5.99
N GLY A 199 -7.65 -15.36 5.15
CA GLY A 199 -7.93 -16.52 4.28
C GLY A 199 -9.25 -16.40 3.52
#